data_AF-A0A3Q7J6S4-F1
#
_entry.id   AF-A0A3Q7J6S4-F1
#
_cell.length_a   1.000
_cell.length_b   1.000
_cell.length_c   1.000
_cell.angle_alpha   90.00
_cell.angle_beta   90.00
_cell.angle_gamma   90.00
#
_symmetry.space_group_name_H-M   'P 1'
#
loop_
_entity.id
_entity.type
_entity.pdbx_description
1 polymer ?
#
loop_
_entity_poly.entity_id
_entity_poly.type
_entity_poly.pdbx_seq_one_letter_code
_entity_poly.pdbx_strand_id
1 'polypeptide(L)'
;MTMEKGSMQSNLDCFLNCTTPLVPSQFLAKSEIRNLNRLWHPWEREKVEYFKLADLWNCFDEWSAYGAGIPIRLDTGETLVQYYVPYLSAIQIFTSTSPANFLREEAESVCEMRDSFSDSLSEESENEKLSRWDGCSSEEGVVEQDSLSRTNDRLGYLYFQYFERCTPYGRVPLMDKINGFAERYPGLMSLRSVDLSPASWMAVAWYPIYHIPMGRTIKDLLTCFLTFHTLSSSFQDMDLEDDMENCSRKRKEGENISLPPFGLATYKMQGDVWISDRSGRDQERLMSLFSVADSWLKQLGVQHHDFNYMSIRRG
;
A
#
# COMPACT_ATOMS: atom_id res chain seq x y z
N MET A 1 18.79 -31.76 -19.13
CA MET A 1 17.86 -30.83 -18.48
C MET A 1 16.93 -30.28 -19.55
N THR A 2 15.68 -30.73 -19.53
CA THR A 2 14.62 -30.22 -20.40
C THR A 2 14.17 -28.85 -19.88
N MET A 3 14.26 -27.83 -20.74
CA MET A 3 13.63 -26.54 -20.48
C MET A 3 12.11 -26.77 -20.46
N GLU A 4 11.48 -26.69 -19.29
CA GLU A 4 10.01 -26.68 -19.24
C GLU A 4 9.50 -25.44 -19.96
N LYS A 5 8.52 -25.66 -20.83
CA LYS A 5 7.97 -24.66 -21.73
C LYS A 5 6.96 -23.79 -20.97
N GLY A 6 7.47 -22.97 -20.06
CA GLY A 6 6.68 -22.05 -19.27
C GLY A 6 5.81 -21.15 -20.16
N SER A 7 4.61 -20.82 -19.68
CA SER A 7 3.72 -19.86 -20.32
C SER A 7 4.49 -18.57 -20.66
N MET A 8 4.29 -18.02 -21.86
CA MET A 8 5.01 -16.83 -22.30
C MET A 8 4.46 -15.59 -21.61
N GLN A 9 4.95 -15.38 -20.39
CA GLN A 9 4.64 -14.23 -19.54
C GLN A 9 5.12 -12.94 -20.22
N SER A 10 4.25 -11.93 -20.24
CA SER A 10 4.54 -10.63 -20.84
C SER A 10 5.53 -9.82 -20.00
N ASN A 11 6.12 -8.78 -20.59
CA ASN A 11 6.99 -7.88 -19.83
C ASN A 11 6.18 -7.05 -18.80
N LEU A 12 4.89 -6.80 -19.05
CA LEU A 12 3.95 -6.23 -18.06
C LEU A 12 3.75 -7.17 -16.86
N ASP A 13 3.48 -8.45 -17.10
CA ASP A 13 3.36 -9.45 -16.03
C ASP A 13 4.68 -9.61 -15.26
N CYS A 14 5.82 -9.59 -15.97
CA CYS A 14 7.14 -9.63 -15.36
C CYS A 14 7.38 -8.42 -14.45
N PHE A 15 7.03 -7.21 -14.91
CA PHE A 15 7.04 -6.00 -14.06
C PHE A 15 6.21 -6.21 -12.79
N LEU A 16 4.94 -6.56 -12.94
CA LEU A 16 3.99 -6.70 -11.81
C LEU A 16 4.49 -7.71 -10.77
N ASN A 17 5.04 -8.85 -11.20
CA ASN A 17 5.58 -9.86 -10.31
C ASN A 17 6.88 -9.40 -9.63
N CYS A 18 7.81 -8.77 -10.38
CA CYS A 18 9.08 -8.28 -9.84
C CYS A 18 8.91 -7.10 -8.87
N THR A 19 7.83 -6.33 -8.97
CA THR A 19 7.51 -5.22 -8.06
C THR A 19 6.46 -5.56 -7.00
N THR A 20 6.09 -6.83 -6.83
CA THR A 20 5.14 -7.26 -5.78
C THR A 20 5.90 -7.59 -4.49
N PRO A 21 5.66 -6.87 -3.37
CA PRO A 21 6.29 -7.19 -2.09
C PRO A 21 5.87 -8.58 -1.57
N LEU A 22 6.83 -9.32 -1.03
CA LEU A 22 6.63 -10.62 -0.37
C LEU A 22 7.02 -10.48 1.10
N VAL A 23 6.04 -10.21 1.96
CA VAL A 23 6.27 -9.90 3.38
C VAL A 23 6.16 -11.16 4.26
N PRO A 24 7.01 -11.34 5.28
CA PRO A 24 6.88 -12.45 6.23
C PRO A 24 5.49 -12.53 6.87
N SER A 25 4.87 -13.71 6.85
CA SER A 25 3.58 -13.95 7.49
C SER A 25 3.73 -14.21 9.00
N GLN A 26 2.81 -13.65 9.77
CA GLN A 26 2.65 -13.86 11.21
C GLN A 26 1.19 -14.24 11.48
N PHE A 27 0.94 -15.10 12.48
CA PHE A 27 -0.41 -15.53 12.84
C PHE A 27 -0.86 -14.90 14.15
N LEU A 28 -2.11 -14.43 14.20
CA LEU A 28 -2.71 -13.94 15.46
C LEU A 28 -3.01 -15.08 16.43
N ALA A 29 -2.92 -14.80 17.74
CA ALA A 29 -3.41 -15.72 18.75
C ALA A 29 -4.95 -15.84 18.71
N LYS A 30 -5.49 -17.02 19.05
CA LYS A 30 -6.96 -17.27 19.06
C LYS A 30 -7.76 -16.33 19.98
N SER A 31 -7.10 -15.73 20.98
CA SER A 31 -7.66 -14.67 21.83
C SER A 31 -7.81 -13.34 21.09
N GLU A 32 -6.79 -12.92 20.34
CA GLU A 32 -6.77 -11.67 19.58
C GLU A 32 -7.77 -11.69 18.42
N ILE A 33 -7.92 -12.83 17.73
CA ILE A 33 -8.88 -12.99 16.61
C ILE A 33 -10.30 -12.60 17.03
N ARG A 34 -10.69 -12.87 18.29
CA ARG A 34 -12.01 -12.52 18.84
C ARG A 34 -12.22 -11.02 19.07
N ASN A 35 -11.11 -10.27 19.21
CA ASN A 35 -11.10 -8.84 19.48
C ASN A 35 -10.95 -7.98 18.20
N LEU A 36 -10.78 -8.61 17.04
CA LEU A 36 -10.69 -7.90 15.76
C LEU A 36 -11.97 -7.09 15.47
N ASN A 37 -11.79 -5.96 14.78
CA ASN A 37 -12.91 -5.13 14.34
C ASN A 37 -13.77 -5.92 13.33
N ARG A 38 -14.95 -6.37 13.78
CA ARG A 38 -15.91 -7.17 12.99
C ARG A 38 -16.44 -6.46 11.74
N LEU A 39 -16.33 -5.13 11.64
CA LEU A 39 -16.67 -4.39 10.42
C LEU A 39 -15.62 -4.59 9.31
N TRP A 40 -14.37 -4.90 9.69
CA TRP A 40 -13.22 -5.01 8.80
C TRP A 40 -12.77 -6.46 8.62
N HIS A 41 -13.00 -7.30 9.61
CA HIS A 41 -12.84 -8.75 9.56
C HIS A 41 -14.18 -9.43 9.83
N PRO A 42 -15.14 -9.33 8.88
CA PRO A 42 -16.51 -9.77 9.10
C PRO A 42 -16.71 -11.30 9.03
N TRP A 43 -15.75 -12.06 8.49
CA TRP A 43 -15.81 -13.53 8.46
C TRP A 43 -15.01 -14.10 9.64
N GLU A 44 -15.57 -15.02 10.42
CA GLU A 44 -14.83 -15.73 11.47
C GLU A 44 -13.83 -16.72 10.84
N ARG A 45 -12.53 -16.51 11.04
CA ARG A 45 -11.45 -17.38 10.53
C ARG A 45 -10.73 -18.08 11.70
N GLU A 46 -10.39 -19.37 11.56
CA GLU A 46 -9.66 -20.11 12.60
C GLU A 46 -8.19 -19.67 12.76
N LYS A 47 -7.62 -19.13 11.68
CA LYS A 47 -6.30 -18.52 11.59
C LYS A 47 -6.45 -17.19 10.85
N VAL A 48 -5.74 -16.16 11.30
CA VAL A 48 -5.66 -14.87 10.63
C VAL A 48 -4.19 -14.53 10.46
N GLU A 49 -3.77 -14.35 9.22
CA GLU A 49 -2.42 -13.92 8.86
C GLU A 49 -2.31 -12.39 8.87
N TYR A 50 -1.13 -11.90 9.25
CA TYR A 50 -0.79 -10.49 9.24
C TYR A 50 0.70 -10.28 8.99
N PHE A 51 1.04 -9.04 8.66
CA PHE A 51 2.41 -8.54 8.61
C PHE A 51 2.47 -7.19 9.35
N LYS A 52 3.66 -6.75 9.79
CA LYS A 52 3.86 -5.39 10.30
C LYS A 52 4.24 -4.47 9.14
N LEU A 53 3.87 -3.19 9.23
CA LEU A 53 4.25 -2.23 8.19
C LEU A 53 5.78 -2.10 8.03
N ALA A 54 6.57 -2.23 9.10
CA ALA A 54 8.04 -2.33 8.98
C ALA A 54 8.49 -3.49 8.08
N ASP A 55 7.85 -4.67 8.18
CA ASP A 55 8.18 -5.83 7.36
C ASP A 55 7.90 -5.57 5.86
N LEU A 56 6.88 -4.75 5.56
CA LEU A 56 6.61 -4.25 4.20
C LEU A 56 7.67 -3.27 3.72
N TRP A 57 8.08 -2.30 4.55
CA TRP A 57 9.08 -1.31 4.16
C TRP A 57 10.45 -1.96 3.93
N ASN A 58 10.79 -3.00 4.68
CA ASN A 58 11.99 -3.80 4.47
C ASN A 58 12.06 -4.43 3.07
N CYS A 59 10.93 -4.77 2.43
CA CYS A 59 10.93 -5.21 1.02
C CYS A 59 11.39 -4.12 0.03
N PHE A 60 11.22 -2.84 0.39
CA PHE A 60 11.61 -1.70 -0.42
C PHE A 60 13.03 -1.18 -0.11
N ASP A 61 13.73 -1.71 0.90
CA ASP A 61 15.07 -1.24 1.29
C ASP A 61 16.09 -1.45 0.15
N GLU A 62 16.26 -2.70 -0.30
CA GLU A 62 17.16 -3.04 -1.42
C GLU A 62 16.74 -2.34 -2.73
N TRP A 63 15.44 -2.28 -3.01
CA TRP A 63 14.91 -1.59 -4.19
C TRP A 63 15.12 -0.07 -4.15
N SER A 64 15.09 0.54 -2.96
CA SER A 64 15.39 1.97 -2.78
C SER A 64 16.88 2.27 -2.96
N ALA A 65 17.76 1.35 -2.52
CA ALA A 65 19.21 1.51 -2.61
C ALA A 65 19.78 1.24 -4.01
N TYR A 66 19.34 0.16 -4.68
CA TYR A 66 19.95 -0.31 -5.94
C TYR A 66 19.01 -0.27 -7.16
N GLY A 67 17.71 -0.11 -6.92
CA GLY A 67 16.65 -0.26 -7.93
C GLY A 67 16.18 -1.71 -8.09
N ALA A 68 14.87 -1.89 -8.30
CA ALA A 68 14.29 -3.19 -8.67
C ALA A 68 14.67 -3.52 -10.13
N GLY A 69 15.40 -4.61 -10.33
CA GLY A 69 15.81 -5.10 -11.66
C GLY A 69 14.73 -5.96 -12.31
N ILE A 70 14.22 -5.53 -13.46
CA ILE A 70 13.10 -6.18 -14.16
C ILE A 70 13.59 -6.74 -15.51
N PRO A 71 13.55 -8.06 -15.71
CA PRO A 71 13.86 -8.67 -17.00
C PRO A 71 12.86 -8.25 -18.09
N ILE A 72 13.37 -7.76 -19.22
CA ILE A 72 12.57 -7.37 -20.39
C ILE A 72 13.06 -8.18 -21.59
N ARG A 73 12.11 -8.84 -22.27
CA ARG A 73 12.31 -9.55 -23.53
C ARG A 73 12.04 -8.60 -24.69
N LEU A 74 12.98 -8.42 -25.61
CA LEU A 74 12.81 -7.59 -26.80
C LEU A 74 12.32 -8.43 -27.99
N ASP A 75 11.69 -7.79 -28.97
CA ASP A 75 11.21 -8.42 -30.21
C ASP A 75 12.33 -9.11 -31.01
N THR A 76 13.57 -8.65 -30.84
CA THR A 76 14.77 -9.26 -31.42
C THR A 76 15.14 -10.62 -30.80
N GLY A 77 14.38 -11.09 -29.80
CA GLY A 77 14.63 -12.32 -29.05
C GLY A 77 15.70 -12.19 -27.96
N GLU A 78 16.28 -11.00 -27.81
CA GLU A 78 17.24 -10.69 -26.76
C GLU A 78 16.56 -10.32 -25.44
N THR A 79 17.33 -10.34 -24.36
CA THR A 79 16.87 -9.95 -23.01
C THR A 79 17.79 -8.90 -22.40
N LEU A 80 17.21 -7.92 -21.73
CA LEU A 80 17.91 -6.96 -20.87
C LEU A 80 17.27 -6.93 -19.48
N VAL A 81 17.94 -6.33 -18.51
CA VAL A 81 17.36 -6.01 -17.20
C VAL A 81 17.26 -4.50 -17.08
N GLN A 82 16.05 -3.97 -16.89
CA GLN A 82 15.78 -2.55 -16.66
C GLN A 82 15.56 -2.32 -15.17
N TYR A 83 16.31 -1.38 -14.59
CA TYR A 83 16.23 -1.04 -13.16
C TYR A 83 15.29 0.12 -12.91
N TYR A 84 14.54 0.06 -11.81
CA TYR A 84 13.56 1.06 -11.37
C TYR A 84 13.75 1.46 -9.90
N VAL A 85 13.80 2.76 -9.57
CA VAL A 85 13.68 3.21 -8.16
C VAL A 85 12.19 3.33 -7.79
N PRO A 86 11.75 2.77 -6.63
CA PRO A 86 10.45 3.06 -6.05
C PRO A 86 10.45 4.39 -5.29
N TYR A 87 9.41 5.20 -5.51
CA TYR A 87 9.15 6.43 -4.77
C TYR A 87 7.74 6.37 -4.16
N LEU A 88 7.60 6.80 -2.91
CA LEU A 88 6.29 6.94 -2.28
C LEU A 88 5.49 8.05 -2.99
N SER A 89 4.42 7.68 -3.67
CA SER A 89 3.57 8.60 -4.44
C SER A 89 2.36 9.05 -3.61
N ALA A 90 1.74 8.11 -2.90
CA ALA A 90 0.71 8.39 -1.90
C ALA A 90 0.61 7.29 -0.87
N ILE A 91 0.05 7.60 0.29
CA ILE A 91 -0.35 6.62 1.30
C ILE A 91 -1.44 7.21 2.19
N GLN A 92 -2.41 6.37 2.56
CA GLN A 92 -3.36 6.63 3.64
C GLN A 92 -3.47 5.40 4.52
N ILE A 93 -3.32 5.59 5.82
CA ILE A 93 -3.47 4.55 6.83
C ILE A 93 -4.60 4.97 7.76
N PHE A 94 -5.61 4.11 7.90
CA PHE A 94 -6.72 4.30 8.82
C PHE A 94 -6.77 3.17 9.85
N THR A 95 -6.97 3.53 11.12
CA THR A 95 -6.92 2.64 12.29
C THR A 95 -8.24 2.65 13.04
N SER A 96 -8.56 1.55 13.74
CA SER A 96 -9.80 1.46 14.54
C SER A 96 -9.77 2.38 15.75
N THR A 97 -8.58 2.60 16.29
CA THR A 97 -8.31 3.45 17.45
C THR A 97 -7.93 4.86 17.00
N SER A 98 -8.34 5.87 17.76
CA SER A 98 -7.92 7.27 17.57
C SER A 98 -6.39 7.42 17.72
N PRO A 99 -5.72 8.19 16.85
CA PRO A 99 -4.28 8.47 16.97
C PRO A 99 -3.88 9.07 18.33
N ALA A 100 -4.79 9.80 18.99
CA ALA A 100 -4.56 10.39 20.31
C ALA A 100 -4.46 9.32 21.43
N ASN A 101 -5.15 8.20 21.28
CA ASN A 101 -5.04 7.07 22.23
C ASN A 101 -3.79 6.23 21.92
N PHE A 102 -3.41 6.11 20.65
CA PHE A 102 -2.20 5.39 20.23
C PHE A 102 -0.93 5.95 20.89
N LEU A 103 -0.75 7.28 20.88
CA LEU A 103 0.37 7.95 21.55
C LEU A 103 0.38 7.76 23.07
N ARG A 104 -0.77 7.42 23.66
CA ARG A 104 -0.92 7.18 25.10
C ARG A 104 -0.62 5.73 25.46
N GLU A 105 -1.14 4.76 24.71
CA GLU A 105 -0.82 3.34 24.87
C GLU A 105 0.68 3.07 24.65
N GLU A 106 1.31 3.75 23.70
CA GLU A 106 2.76 3.64 23.44
C GLU A 106 3.60 4.27 24.57
N ALA A 107 3.12 5.34 25.21
CA ALA A 107 3.75 5.92 26.40
C ALA A 107 3.58 5.03 27.65
N GLU A 108 2.39 4.48 27.89
CA GLU A 108 2.09 3.58 29.01
C GLU A 108 2.91 2.27 28.88
N SER A 109 3.03 1.72 27.67
CA SER A 109 3.92 0.57 27.33
C SER A 109 5.39 0.79 27.72
N VAL A 110 5.91 2.01 27.55
CA VAL A 110 7.30 2.36 27.92
C VAL A 110 7.46 2.54 29.43
N CYS A 111 6.41 2.94 30.16
CA CYS A 111 6.43 3.08 31.62
C CYS A 111 6.39 1.72 32.34
N GLU A 112 5.64 0.74 31.84
CA GLU A 112 5.53 -0.62 32.42
C GLU A 112 6.87 -1.36 32.57
N MET A 113 7.92 -0.96 31.83
CA MET A 113 9.26 -1.56 31.96
C MET A 113 10.09 -0.96 33.12
N ARG A 114 9.67 0.14 33.76
CA ARG A 114 10.56 0.91 34.65
C ARG A 114 10.20 0.93 36.14
N ASP A 115 8.94 0.73 36.50
CA ASP A 115 8.47 0.99 37.87
C ASP A 115 8.13 -0.28 38.66
N SER A 116 9.18 -1.06 38.95
CA SER A 116 9.19 -1.81 40.21
C SER A 116 9.46 -0.84 41.37
N PHE A 117 8.65 -0.95 42.42
CA PHE A 117 8.75 -0.25 43.72
C PHE A 117 8.35 1.24 43.76
N SER A 118 7.07 1.51 44.05
CA SER A 118 6.70 2.50 45.09
C SER A 118 5.28 2.27 45.61
N ASP A 119 5.09 2.47 46.91
CA ASP A 119 3.82 2.28 47.60
C ASP A 119 2.84 3.46 47.45
N SER A 120 1.57 3.14 47.77
CA SER A 120 0.42 3.98 48.12
C SER A 120 0.58 5.50 48.23
N LEU A 121 -0.40 6.25 47.66
CA LEU A 121 -1.47 6.89 48.46
C LEU A 121 -2.61 7.39 47.55
N SER A 122 -3.80 7.52 48.13
CA SER A 122 -5.05 7.98 47.51
C SER A 122 -5.18 9.50 47.46
N GLU A 123 -5.87 10.05 46.45
CA GLU A 123 -6.93 11.05 46.69
C GLU A 123 -7.89 11.22 45.50
N GLU A 124 -9.11 11.65 45.81
CA GLU A 124 -10.25 11.76 44.91
C GLU A 124 -10.35 13.20 44.38
N SER A 125 -10.56 13.40 43.07
CA SER A 125 -10.87 14.72 42.54
C SER A 125 -11.65 14.65 41.23
N GLU A 126 -12.95 14.90 41.34
CA GLU A 126 -13.87 15.05 40.22
C GLU A 126 -14.22 16.54 40.03
N ASN A 127 -13.94 17.09 38.84
CA ASN A 127 -14.72 18.20 38.31
C ASN A 127 -14.60 18.39 36.78
N GLU A 128 -15.78 18.43 36.17
CA GLU A 128 -16.01 18.88 34.81
C GLU A 128 -15.46 20.29 34.57
N LYS A 129 -14.96 20.56 33.36
CA LYS A 129 -14.98 21.92 32.80
C LYS A 129 -15.06 21.92 31.26
N LEU A 130 -16.30 21.76 30.80
CA LEU A 130 -16.73 22.04 29.44
C LEU A 130 -16.35 23.49 29.06
N SER A 131 -15.55 23.69 28.00
CA SER A 131 -15.29 25.03 27.47
C SER A 131 -16.47 25.51 26.63
N ARG A 132 -17.38 26.21 27.30
CA ARG A 132 -18.60 26.81 26.75
C ARG A 132 -18.28 28.02 25.86
N TRP A 133 -18.70 27.98 24.60
CA TRP A 133 -18.81 29.16 23.73
C TRP A 133 -20.27 29.29 23.25
N ASP A 134 -21.04 30.16 23.92
CA ASP A 134 -22.40 30.56 23.52
C ASP A 134 -22.31 31.71 22.49
N GLY A 135 -23.19 31.76 21.47
CA GLY A 135 -23.14 32.87 20.50
C GLY A 135 -24.02 32.83 19.24
N CYS A 136 -25.29 32.44 19.36
CA CYS A 136 -26.47 32.78 18.51
C CYS A 136 -26.36 33.09 16.99
N SER A 137 -27.21 32.42 16.20
CA SER A 137 -28.07 32.93 15.10
C SER A 137 -27.47 33.88 14.04
N SER A 138 -27.52 33.64 12.72
CA SER A 138 -28.24 32.65 11.89
C SER A 138 -27.42 32.44 10.59
N GLU A 139 -27.86 31.89 9.45
CA GLU A 139 -29.12 31.28 8.92
C GLU A 139 -28.75 30.34 7.75
N GLU A 140 -29.68 29.44 7.35
CA GLU A 140 -29.63 28.57 6.14
C GLU A 140 -28.38 27.67 5.93
N GLY A 141 -28.54 26.34 5.94
CA GLY A 141 -27.48 25.41 5.49
C GLY A 141 -27.29 24.11 6.28
N VAL A 142 -28.35 23.31 6.43
CA VAL A 142 -28.22 21.93 6.98
C VAL A 142 -27.69 20.99 5.88
N VAL A 143 -27.03 19.89 6.29
CA VAL A 143 -26.52 18.76 5.46
C VAL A 143 -25.08 18.89 4.90
N GLU A 144 -24.07 19.08 5.77
CA GLU A 144 -22.68 18.63 5.48
C GLU A 144 -21.95 17.94 6.66
N GLN A 145 -22.36 18.17 7.92
CA GLN A 145 -21.63 17.61 9.07
C GLN A 145 -21.94 16.13 9.35
N ASP A 146 -23.11 15.62 8.92
CA ASP A 146 -23.56 14.23 9.18
C ASP A 146 -23.03 13.20 8.16
N SER A 147 -22.52 13.65 7.01
CA SER A 147 -21.90 12.77 6.02
C SER A 147 -20.47 12.37 6.43
N LEU A 148 -19.70 13.31 6.99
CA LEU A 148 -18.31 13.09 7.41
C LEU A 148 -18.18 12.20 8.66
N SER A 149 -19.11 12.32 9.62
CA SER A 149 -19.18 11.42 10.79
C SER A 149 -19.45 9.98 10.36
N ARG A 150 -20.43 9.78 9.48
CA ARG A 150 -20.86 8.45 9.00
C ARG A 150 -19.86 7.76 8.08
N THR A 151 -18.99 8.50 7.39
CA THR A 151 -17.85 7.90 6.67
C THR A 151 -16.74 7.45 7.61
N ASN A 152 -16.44 8.23 8.66
CA ASN A 152 -15.40 7.89 9.63
C ASN A 152 -15.71 6.58 10.38
N ASP A 153 -16.96 6.32 10.76
CA ASP A 153 -17.37 5.07 11.41
C ASP A 153 -17.09 3.81 10.56
N ARG A 154 -17.03 3.95 9.22
CA ARG A 154 -16.75 2.84 8.29
C ARG A 154 -15.28 2.74 7.93
N LEU A 155 -14.64 3.88 7.65
CA LEU A 155 -13.25 3.95 7.20
C LEU A 155 -12.24 3.89 8.36
N GLY A 156 -12.66 4.21 9.59
CA GLY A 156 -11.79 4.35 10.75
C GLY A 156 -11.16 5.75 10.86
N TYR A 157 -10.33 5.93 11.87
CA TYR A 157 -9.61 7.19 12.09
C TYR A 157 -8.39 7.25 11.17
N LEU A 158 -8.19 8.39 10.49
CA LEU A 158 -6.98 8.61 9.70
C LEU A 158 -5.77 8.76 10.63
N TYR A 159 -4.85 7.79 10.59
CA TYR A 159 -3.59 7.81 11.34
C TYR A 159 -2.52 8.61 10.60
N PHE A 160 -2.32 8.32 9.32
CA PHE A 160 -1.29 8.94 8.49
C PHE A 160 -1.78 9.15 7.05
N GLN A 161 -1.38 10.27 6.45
CA GLN A 161 -1.64 10.59 5.05
C GLN A 161 -0.43 11.29 4.44
N TYR A 162 -0.06 10.87 3.24
CA TYR A 162 0.89 11.58 2.39
C TYR A 162 0.44 11.56 0.94
N PHE A 163 0.62 12.69 0.24
CA PHE A 163 0.45 12.82 -1.20
C PHE A 163 1.63 13.59 -1.77
N GLU A 164 2.36 12.95 -2.68
CA GLU A 164 3.52 13.54 -3.32
C GLU A 164 3.09 14.64 -4.30
N ARG A 165 3.87 15.73 -4.33
CA ARG A 165 3.66 16.91 -5.18
C ARG A 165 4.95 17.39 -5.84
N CYS A 166 6.12 16.88 -5.41
CA CYS A 166 7.40 17.17 -6.02
C CYS A 166 7.50 16.47 -7.38
N THR A 167 8.23 17.10 -8.32
CA THR A 167 8.63 16.43 -9.56
C THR A 167 9.58 15.26 -9.25
N PRO A 168 9.69 14.24 -10.13
CA PRO A 168 10.41 13.01 -9.82
C PRO A 168 11.87 13.22 -9.38
N TYR A 169 12.56 14.19 -9.99
CA TYR A 169 13.96 14.52 -9.68
C TYR A 169 14.18 15.15 -8.28
N GLY A 170 13.12 15.60 -7.62
CA GLY A 170 13.18 16.18 -6.26
C GLY A 170 12.80 15.20 -5.15
N ARG A 171 12.55 13.92 -5.48
CA ARG A 171 12.10 12.90 -4.51
C ARG A 171 13.29 12.10 -3.99
N VAL A 172 13.21 11.70 -2.72
CA VAL A 172 14.05 10.65 -2.14
C VAL A 172 13.37 9.28 -2.32
N PRO A 173 14.12 8.17 -2.43
CA PRO A 173 13.56 6.82 -2.52
C PRO A 173 12.53 6.50 -1.42
N LEU A 174 11.69 5.49 -1.67
CA LEU A 174 10.56 5.15 -0.79
C LEU A 174 11.01 4.90 0.66
N MET A 175 12.08 4.14 0.88
CA MET A 175 12.53 3.78 2.22
C MET A 175 13.01 5.01 3.02
N ASP A 176 13.83 5.88 2.42
CA ASP A 176 14.24 7.16 3.03
C ASP A 176 13.04 8.03 3.40
N LYS A 177 12.03 8.07 2.52
CA LYS A 177 10.80 8.85 2.74
C LYS A 177 10.00 8.31 3.92
N ILE A 178 9.85 6.99 4.03
CA ILE A 178 9.13 6.34 5.14
C ILE A 178 9.89 6.53 6.46
N ASN A 179 11.21 6.36 6.46
CA ASN A 179 12.04 6.57 7.65
C ASN A 179 11.89 8.00 8.20
N GLY A 180 11.95 9.02 7.33
CA GLY A 180 11.73 10.42 7.72
C GLY A 180 10.31 10.73 8.23
N PHE A 181 9.30 9.90 7.92
CA PHE A 181 7.98 10.01 8.52
C PHE A 181 7.85 9.23 9.84
N ALA A 182 8.55 8.09 9.97
CA ALA A 182 8.49 7.23 11.14
C ALA A 182 8.99 7.93 12.42
N GLU A 183 9.90 8.90 12.31
CA GLU A 183 10.33 9.78 13.43
C GLU A 183 9.15 10.49 14.13
N ARG A 184 8.08 10.80 13.39
CA ARG A 184 6.88 11.49 13.90
C ARG A 184 5.65 10.59 13.98
N TYR A 185 5.65 9.50 13.24
CA TYR A 185 4.54 8.55 13.12
C TYR A 185 5.07 7.11 13.32
N PRO A 186 5.44 6.71 14.55
CA PRO A 186 6.06 5.42 14.85
C PRO A 186 5.18 4.22 14.47
N GLY A 187 3.86 4.42 14.38
CA GLY A 187 2.90 3.45 13.83
C GLY A 187 3.22 3.00 12.40
N LEU A 188 3.97 3.79 11.61
CA LEU A 188 4.49 3.33 10.32
C LEU A 188 5.41 2.10 10.46
N MET A 189 6.04 1.89 11.61
CA MET A 189 6.89 0.73 11.88
C MET A 189 6.18 -0.36 12.71
N SER A 190 5.24 0.02 13.59
CA SER A 190 4.62 -0.91 14.55
C SER A 190 3.24 -1.46 14.15
N LEU A 191 2.45 -0.76 13.32
CA LEU A 191 1.09 -1.17 12.96
C LEU A 191 1.08 -2.51 12.20
N ARG A 192 0.09 -3.34 12.51
CA ARG A 192 -0.16 -4.63 11.84
C ARG A 192 -1.25 -4.47 10.79
N SER A 193 -1.14 -5.18 9.67
CA SER A 193 -2.12 -5.17 8.58
C SER A 193 -3.55 -5.55 8.99
N VAL A 194 -3.72 -6.28 10.09
CA VAL A 194 -5.03 -6.62 10.69
C VAL A 194 -5.67 -5.48 11.48
N ASP A 195 -4.90 -4.54 12.01
CA ASP A 195 -5.40 -3.37 12.74
C ASP A 195 -5.79 -2.22 11.79
N LEU A 196 -5.48 -2.38 10.49
CA LEU A 196 -5.75 -1.40 9.45
C LEU A 196 -7.11 -1.61 8.80
N SER A 197 -7.81 -0.50 8.60
CA SER A 197 -9.03 -0.43 7.80
C SER A 197 -8.82 -0.97 6.39
N PRO A 198 -9.82 -1.65 5.79
CA PRO A 198 -9.82 -2.03 4.38
C PRO A 198 -9.52 -0.87 3.42
N ALA A 199 -9.80 0.37 3.84
CA ALA A 199 -9.51 1.60 3.09
C ALA A 199 -8.06 2.10 3.21
N SER A 200 -7.16 1.35 3.85
CA SER A 200 -5.74 1.70 3.97
C SER A 200 -4.96 1.23 2.73
N TRP A 201 -4.28 2.15 2.05
CA TRP A 201 -3.62 1.92 0.77
C TRP A 201 -2.35 2.75 0.61
N MET A 202 -1.49 2.32 -0.31
CA MET A 202 -0.35 3.11 -0.80
C MET A 202 -0.28 3.09 -2.33
N ALA A 203 0.38 4.09 -2.90
CA ALA A 203 0.83 4.08 -4.27
C ALA A 203 2.34 4.32 -4.38
N VAL A 204 2.98 3.53 -5.24
CA VAL A 204 4.42 3.57 -5.51
C VAL A 204 4.65 3.97 -6.95
N ALA A 205 5.40 5.05 -7.17
CA ALA A 205 5.82 5.49 -8.49
C ALA A 205 7.21 4.91 -8.81
N TRP A 206 7.31 4.20 -9.93
CA TRP A 206 8.51 3.52 -10.38
C TRP A 206 9.10 4.27 -11.57
N TYR A 207 10.31 4.80 -11.39
CA TYR A 207 11.04 5.52 -12.44
C TYR A 207 12.26 4.72 -12.93
N PRO A 208 12.43 4.56 -14.25
CA PRO A 208 13.54 3.81 -14.81
C PRO A 208 14.87 4.55 -14.63
N ILE A 209 15.93 3.82 -14.25
CA ILE A 209 17.25 4.38 -13.93
C ILE A 209 18.26 4.10 -15.05
N TYR A 210 18.46 2.81 -15.34
CA TYR A 210 19.42 2.28 -16.32
C TYR A 210 19.04 0.84 -16.68
N HIS A 211 19.62 0.30 -17.75
CA HIS A 211 19.47 -1.10 -18.12
C HIS A 211 20.83 -1.76 -18.38
N ILE A 212 20.86 -3.09 -18.30
CA ILE A 212 22.01 -3.93 -18.62
C ILE A 212 21.57 -4.96 -19.67
N PRO A 213 22.27 -5.13 -20.81
CA PRO A 213 23.51 -4.45 -21.21
C PRO A 213 23.30 -3.01 -21.66
N MET A 214 24.18 -2.09 -21.25
CA MET A 214 24.13 -0.69 -21.68
C MET A 214 24.47 -0.54 -23.17
N GLY A 215 23.69 0.26 -23.89
CA GLY A 215 24.01 0.64 -25.28
C GLY A 215 22.81 0.81 -26.21
N ARG A 216 21.59 0.49 -25.79
CA ARG A 216 20.37 0.67 -26.61
C ARG A 216 19.40 1.65 -25.96
N THR A 217 19.36 2.87 -26.48
CA THR A 217 18.35 3.89 -26.09
C THR A 217 16.99 3.57 -26.74
N ILE A 218 16.34 2.53 -26.27
CA ILE A 218 14.95 2.20 -26.62
C ILE A 218 14.05 3.17 -25.84
N LYS A 219 13.21 3.94 -26.54
CA LYS A 219 12.33 4.95 -25.91
C LYS A 219 11.35 4.33 -24.92
N ASP A 220 10.92 3.11 -25.21
CA ASP A 220 9.88 2.38 -24.47
C ASP A 220 10.36 1.90 -23.09
N LEU A 221 11.68 1.89 -22.86
CA LEU A 221 12.30 1.68 -21.54
C LEU A 221 12.16 2.91 -20.61
N LEU A 222 11.70 4.05 -21.13
CA LEU A 222 11.36 5.24 -20.33
C LEU A 222 9.95 5.18 -19.72
N THR A 223 9.25 4.05 -19.89
CA THR A 223 7.95 3.80 -19.28
C THR A 223 8.07 3.87 -17.76
N CYS A 224 7.30 4.76 -17.16
CA CYS A 224 7.14 4.90 -15.72
C CYS A 224 5.82 4.22 -15.31
N PHE A 225 5.82 3.57 -14.15
CA PHE A 225 4.65 2.87 -13.62
C PHE A 225 4.21 3.49 -12.29
N LEU A 226 2.92 3.40 -11.98
CA LEU A 226 2.35 3.81 -10.72
C LEU A 226 1.45 2.69 -10.21
N THR A 227 1.93 1.93 -9.23
CA THR A 227 1.23 0.77 -8.67
C THR A 227 0.46 1.16 -7.41
N PHE A 228 -0.70 0.55 -7.18
CA PHE A 228 -1.54 0.77 -5.99
C PHE A 228 -1.69 -0.54 -5.21
N HIS A 229 -1.41 -0.51 -3.90
CA HIS A 229 -1.41 -1.69 -3.03
C HIS A 229 -2.28 -1.46 -1.80
N THR A 230 -3.00 -2.49 -1.36
CA THR A 230 -3.72 -2.49 -0.07
C THR A 230 -2.71 -2.72 1.06
N LEU A 231 -2.98 -2.13 2.22
CA LEU A 231 -2.18 -2.34 3.44
C LEU A 231 -2.89 -3.23 4.46
N SER A 232 -4.18 -3.48 4.29
CA SER A 232 -5.01 -4.25 5.22
C SER A 232 -5.12 -5.73 4.85
N SER A 233 -5.12 -6.60 5.87
CA SER A 233 -5.32 -8.05 5.73
C SER A 233 -6.77 -8.45 5.41
N SER A 234 -7.75 -7.54 5.48
CA SER A 234 -9.18 -7.86 5.35
C SER A 234 -9.53 -8.70 4.11
N PHE A 235 -8.83 -8.48 2.99
CA PHE A 235 -9.09 -9.12 1.70
C PHE A 235 -8.22 -10.35 1.37
N GLN A 236 -7.34 -10.81 2.27
CA GLN A 236 -6.32 -11.83 1.96
C GLN A 236 -6.84 -13.17 1.40
N ASP A 237 -8.08 -13.57 1.75
CA ASP A 237 -8.71 -14.82 1.30
C ASP A 237 -9.84 -14.58 0.28
N MET A 238 -9.91 -13.39 -0.32
CA MET A 238 -10.85 -13.07 -1.41
C MET A 238 -10.24 -13.35 -2.80
N ASP A 239 -9.24 -14.23 -2.87
CA ASP A 239 -8.70 -14.77 -4.13
C ASP A 239 -9.83 -15.52 -4.85
N LEU A 240 -10.47 -14.84 -5.81
CA LEU A 240 -11.37 -15.45 -6.78
C LEU A 240 -10.60 -16.55 -7.53
N GLU A 241 -11.20 -17.73 -7.70
CA GLU A 241 -10.58 -18.90 -8.35
C GLU A 241 -10.38 -18.75 -9.87
N ASP A 242 -10.11 -17.54 -10.38
CA ASP A 242 -10.07 -17.24 -11.81
C ASP A 242 -8.68 -16.79 -12.30
N ASP A 243 -8.08 -17.64 -13.13
CA ASP A 243 -7.07 -17.35 -14.15
C ASP A 243 -5.65 -16.89 -13.76
N MET A 244 -5.08 -17.35 -12.62
CA MET A 244 -3.63 -17.26 -12.35
C MET A 244 -2.92 -18.61 -12.07
N GLU A 245 -3.03 -19.55 -13.02
CA GLU A 245 -2.42 -20.89 -12.99
C GLU A 245 -0.87 -20.93 -12.94
N ASN A 246 -0.18 -19.79 -12.80
CA ASN A 246 1.29 -19.69 -12.85
C ASN A 246 1.93 -19.24 -11.52
N CYS A 247 1.16 -19.05 -10.44
CA CYS A 247 1.68 -18.79 -9.09
C CYS A 247 1.14 -19.75 -8.01
N SER A 248 0.34 -20.75 -8.37
CA SER A 248 -0.19 -21.78 -7.47
C SER A 248 0.84 -22.87 -7.10
N ARG A 249 2.07 -22.46 -6.74
CA ARG A 249 2.86 -23.28 -5.81
C ARG A 249 2.05 -23.37 -4.52
N LYS A 250 1.58 -24.58 -4.20
CA LYS A 250 0.81 -24.88 -2.98
C LYS A 250 1.48 -24.21 -1.78
N ARG A 251 0.92 -23.10 -1.30
CA ARG A 251 1.50 -22.31 -0.20
C ARG A 251 1.65 -23.24 1.00
N LYS A 252 2.87 -23.34 1.55
CA LYS A 252 3.06 -23.97 2.85
C LYS A 252 2.65 -22.98 3.93
N GLU A 253 2.04 -23.48 5.00
CA GLU A 253 1.75 -22.65 6.17
C GLU A 253 3.04 -21.97 6.68
N GLY A 254 3.02 -20.63 6.77
CA GLY A 254 4.19 -19.83 7.13
C GLY A 254 5.06 -19.34 5.96
N GLU A 255 4.59 -19.42 4.71
CA GLU A 255 5.20 -18.69 3.58
C GLU A 255 4.76 -17.22 3.53
N ASN A 256 5.51 -16.37 2.81
CA ASN A 256 5.30 -14.92 2.77
C ASN A 256 3.93 -14.55 2.18
N ILE A 257 3.30 -13.50 2.74
CA ILE A 257 2.13 -12.84 2.16
C ILE A 257 2.58 -12.04 0.94
N SER A 258 1.91 -12.26 -0.19
CA SER A 258 2.11 -11.48 -1.41
C SER A 258 1.18 -10.28 -1.41
N LEU A 259 1.68 -9.10 -1.79
CA LEU A 259 0.91 -7.85 -1.86
C LEU A 259 0.85 -7.31 -3.30
N PRO A 260 0.20 -8.05 -4.22
CA PRO A 260 0.11 -7.65 -5.62
C PRO A 260 -0.63 -6.31 -5.75
N PRO A 261 -0.27 -5.48 -6.74
CA PRO A 261 -0.96 -4.23 -6.95
C PRO A 261 -2.38 -4.46 -7.47
N PHE A 262 -3.37 -3.87 -6.80
CA PHE A 262 -4.77 -3.90 -7.21
C PHE A 262 -5.07 -2.90 -8.35
N GLY A 263 -4.18 -1.93 -8.56
CA GLY A 263 -4.34 -0.89 -9.57
C GLY A 263 -3.01 -0.44 -10.18
N LEU A 264 -3.07 0.07 -11.40
CA LEU A 264 -1.90 0.48 -12.19
C LEU A 264 -2.21 1.66 -13.11
N ALA A 265 -1.35 2.67 -13.09
CA ALA A 265 -1.23 3.64 -14.18
C ALA A 265 0.18 3.59 -14.80
N THR A 266 0.28 4.05 -16.05
CA THR A 266 1.54 4.07 -16.81
C THR A 266 1.71 5.40 -17.54
N TYR A 267 2.95 5.84 -17.68
CA TYR A 267 3.33 7.08 -18.36
C TYR A 267 4.54 6.85 -19.26
N LYS A 268 4.55 7.49 -20.44
CA LYS A 268 5.53 7.25 -21.53
C LYS A 268 5.58 5.80 -22.04
N MET A 269 4.55 5.00 -21.73
CA MET A 269 4.33 3.70 -22.36
C MET A 269 4.11 3.93 -23.86
N GLN A 270 5.09 3.54 -24.66
CA GLN A 270 5.12 3.64 -26.13
C GLN A 270 5.57 2.28 -26.66
N GLY A 271 5.12 1.93 -27.86
CA GLY A 271 5.41 0.65 -28.50
C GLY A 271 4.87 -0.57 -27.76
N ASP A 272 5.18 -1.74 -28.33
CA ASP A 272 4.61 -3.02 -27.90
C ASP A 272 5.54 -3.79 -26.94
N VAL A 273 6.68 -3.19 -26.54
CA VAL A 273 7.67 -3.81 -25.64
C VAL A 273 7.05 -4.33 -24.34
N TRP A 274 5.99 -3.68 -23.83
CA TRP A 274 5.35 -4.09 -22.59
C TRP A 274 4.11 -4.98 -22.78
N ILE A 275 3.49 -4.98 -23.96
CA ILE A 275 2.18 -5.58 -24.25
C ILE A 275 2.34 -6.67 -25.32
N SER A 276 1.94 -7.89 -24.99
CA SER A 276 1.94 -9.01 -25.94
C SER A 276 0.77 -8.89 -26.93
N ASP A 277 1.07 -8.34 -28.12
CA ASP A 277 0.13 -8.17 -29.25
C ASP A 277 -0.69 -9.43 -29.59
N ARG A 278 -0.14 -10.62 -29.33
CA ARG A 278 -0.75 -11.91 -29.72
C ARG A 278 -2.08 -12.26 -29.07
N SER A 279 -2.50 -11.58 -28.00
CA SER A 279 -3.69 -11.97 -27.23
C SER A 279 -4.56 -10.83 -26.69
N GLY A 280 -4.13 -9.57 -26.76
CA GLY A 280 -4.86 -8.43 -26.17
C GLY A 280 -4.95 -8.41 -24.63
N ARG A 281 -4.69 -9.54 -23.96
CA ARG A 281 -4.79 -9.76 -22.51
C ARG A 281 -4.06 -8.68 -21.68
N ASP A 282 -2.85 -8.30 -22.07
CA ASP A 282 -2.08 -7.27 -21.35
C ASP A 282 -2.75 -5.89 -21.42
N GLN A 283 -3.36 -5.55 -22.55
CA GLN A 283 -4.07 -4.30 -22.74
C GLN A 283 -5.38 -4.29 -21.92
N GLU A 284 -6.12 -5.40 -21.91
CA GLU A 284 -7.29 -5.57 -21.05
C GLU A 284 -6.93 -5.49 -19.56
N ARG A 285 -5.84 -6.15 -19.14
CA ARG A 285 -5.30 -6.10 -17.77
C ARG A 285 -4.88 -4.67 -17.40
N LEU A 286 -4.21 -3.95 -18.29
CA LEU A 286 -3.81 -2.55 -18.10
C LEU A 286 -5.01 -1.61 -17.95
N MET A 287 -6.06 -1.81 -18.75
CA MET A 287 -7.30 -1.03 -18.67
C MET A 287 -8.09 -1.36 -17.39
N SER A 288 -8.15 -2.63 -17.01
CA SER A 288 -8.80 -3.09 -15.77
C SER A 288 -8.11 -2.50 -14.53
N LEU A 289 -6.81 -2.70 -14.36
CA LEU A 289 -6.03 -2.16 -13.24
C LEU A 289 -6.08 -0.63 -13.17
N PHE A 290 -6.16 0.06 -14.32
CA PHE A 290 -6.33 1.51 -14.36
C PHE A 290 -7.74 1.94 -13.90
N SER A 291 -8.78 1.24 -14.36
CA SER A 291 -10.17 1.49 -13.97
C SER A 291 -10.41 1.25 -12.48
N VAL A 292 -9.79 0.21 -11.90
CA VAL A 292 -9.83 -0.05 -10.46
C VAL A 292 -9.12 1.07 -9.67
N ALA A 293 -7.94 1.53 -10.12
CA ALA A 293 -7.24 2.65 -9.48
C ALA A 293 -8.05 3.96 -9.53
N ASP A 294 -8.63 4.30 -10.68
CA ASP A 294 -9.50 5.47 -10.86
C ASP A 294 -10.74 5.40 -9.96
N SER A 295 -11.40 4.25 -9.93
CA SER A 295 -12.60 4.00 -9.11
C SER A 295 -12.27 4.08 -7.60
N TRP A 296 -11.13 3.53 -7.18
CA TRP A 296 -10.67 3.59 -5.78
C TRP A 296 -10.42 5.03 -5.33
N LEU A 297 -9.68 5.82 -6.12
CA LEU A 297 -9.41 7.22 -5.83
C LEU A 297 -10.69 8.05 -5.78
N LYS A 298 -11.64 7.82 -6.70
CA LYS A 298 -12.96 8.48 -6.70
C LYS A 298 -13.80 8.10 -5.49
N GLN A 299 -13.84 6.82 -5.11
CA GLN A 299 -14.59 6.33 -3.95
C GLN A 299 -14.08 6.95 -2.63
N LEU A 300 -12.77 7.19 -2.52
CA LEU A 300 -12.16 7.85 -1.36
C LEU A 300 -12.15 9.39 -1.46
N GLY A 301 -12.62 9.99 -2.57
CA GLY A 301 -12.60 11.44 -2.80
C GLY A 301 -11.19 12.04 -2.93
N VAL A 302 -10.19 11.24 -3.31
CA VAL A 302 -8.77 11.60 -3.29
C VAL A 302 -8.33 12.25 -4.60
N GLN A 303 -7.69 13.42 -4.50
CA GLN A 303 -6.94 14.01 -5.60
C GLN A 303 -5.48 13.55 -5.58
N HIS A 304 -5.12 12.60 -6.44
CA HIS A 304 -3.77 12.08 -6.54
C HIS A 304 -2.99 12.70 -7.71
N HIS A 305 -1.90 13.43 -7.41
CA HIS A 305 -1.18 14.23 -8.40
C HIS A 305 -0.54 13.39 -9.51
N ASP A 306 0.19 12.33 -9.14
CA ASP A 306 0.87 11.47 -10.12
C ASP A 306 -0.15 10.74 -10.99
N PHE A 307 -1.22 10.18 -10.41
CA PHE A 307 -2.26 9.52 -11.20
C PHE A 307 -2.89 10.48 -12.20
N ASN A 308 -3.29 11.68 -11.77
CA ASN A 308 -3.84 12.70 -12.67
C ASN A 308 -2.85 13.06 -13.80
N TYR A 309 -1.56 13.22 -13.48
CA TYR A 309 -0.52 13.52 -14.47
C TYR A 309 -0.33 12.39 -15.50
N MET A 310 -0.34 11.13 -15.05
CA MET A 310 -0.21 9.96 -15.93
C MET A 310 -1.47 9.76 -16.79
N SER A 311 -2.66 9.93 -16.21
CA SER A 311 -3.97 9.76 -16.86
C SER A 311 -4.20 10.76 -17.99
N ILE A 312 -3.87 12.04 -17.80
CA ILE A 312 -4.07 13.10 -18.81
C ILE A 312 -3.23 12.87 -20.08
N ARG A 313 -2.13 12.10 -20.00
CA ARG A 313 -1.17 11.88 -21.09
C ARG A 313 -1.23 10.46 -21.67
N ARG A 314 -2.36 9.77 -21.51
CA ARG A 314 -2.69 8.51 -22.21
C ARG A 314 -3.42 8.71 -23.55
N GLY A 315 -3.78 9.96 -23.88
CA GLY A 315 -4.33 10.36 -25.19
C GLY A 315 -3.30 11.12 -26.04
#